data_AF-A0A0Q9Z214-F1
#
_entry.id   AF-A0A0Q9Z214-F1
#
_cell.length_a   1.000
_cell.length_b   1.000
_cell.length_c   1.000
_cell.angle_alpha   90.00
_cell.angle_beta   90.00
_cell.angle_gamma   90.00
#
_symmetry.space_group_name_H-M   'P 1'
#
loop_
_entity.id
_entity.type
_entity.pdbx_description
1 polymer ?
#
loop_
_entity_poly.entity_id
_entity_poly.type
_entity_poly.pdbx_seq_one_letter_code
_entity_poly.pdbx_strand_id
1 'polypeptide(L)'
;MLRRLLSCALLSAMLWGCQKTNPHPLDPFEGINREIYGLNKTIDKAVIRPVAYVYWKYLPLPFQAGIGNFFDNLREIPNVANDILQGKIAYATHDAGRFLINSTLGIGGFFDVAGNLGMPHRREDFGQTLYTWGWCESAYLVLPILGPSTIRDTVGIAVDYYAFSVWPWIEDDEWRYGLLALDLIDLRARLLRHDTVLSTVAVDEYAFIRDAYFQRRLYLINNELDKDENDDPYDAASASDNKLLAPEVKSEPKPEEAAKETEKTQEKKTDALSKSEENKTETSAKKAQEKKVETAQKKVETKEAQAKTVEIKTDAVASQVPEIKPGKEATKTAIANESAKTTNVVLPSAPPSFDEKSK
;
A
#
# COMPACT_ATOMS: atom_id res chain seq x y z
N MET A 1 13.62 -51.44 -2.42
CA MET A 1 12.84 -50.92 -1.28
C MET A 1 12.45 -49.45 -1.46
N LEU A 2 13.39 -48.58 -1.89
CA LEU A 2 13.15 -47.14 -2.11
C LEU A 2 11.96 -46.81 -3.04
N ARG A 3 11.78 -47.56 -4.13
CA ARG A 3 10.68 -47.37 -5.09
C ARG A 3 9.30 -47.72 -4.52
N ARG A 4 9.21 -48.65 -3.56
CA ARG A 4 7.96 -49.00 -2.87
C ARG A 4 7.62 -47.99 -1.77
N LEU A 5 8.64 -47.42 -1.12
CA LEU A 5 8.48 -46.33 -0.16
C LEU A 5 8.01 -45.03 -0.82
N LEU A 6 8.52 -44.70 -2.02
CA LEU A 6 8.02 -43.57 -2.81
C LEU A 6 6.55 -43.77 -3.24
N SER A 7 6.16 -44.97 -3.66
CA SER A 7 4.78 -45.26 -4.04
C SER A 7 3.81 -45.15 -2.85
N CYS A 8 4.21 -45.63 -1.66
CA CYS A 8 3.41 -45.49 -0.46
C CYS A 8 3.31 -44.03 0.02
N ALA A 9 4.38 -43.24 -0.12
CA ALA A 9 4.37 -41.80 0.20
C ALA A 9 3.44 -41.01 -0.75
N LEU A 10 3.44 -41.35 -2.05
CA LEU A 10 2.54 -40.75 -3.03
C LEU A 10 1.07 -41.11 -2.77
N LEU A 11 0.79 -42.36 -2.37
CA LEU A 11 -0.56 -42.81 -2.00
C LEU A 11 -1.05 -42.23 -0.68
N SER A 12 -0.17 -42.03 0.31
CA SER A 12 -0.55 -41.37 1.57
C SER A 12 -0.81 -39.87 1.41
N ALA A 13 -0.14 -39.21 0.46
CA ALA A 13 -0.38 -37.80 0.15
C ALA A 13 -1.75 -37.57 -0.51
N MET A 14 -2.34 -38.59 -1.15
CA MET A 14 -3.68 -38.51 -1.77
C MET A 14 -4.83 -38.75 -0.78
N LEU A 15 -4.55 -39.04 0.49
CA LEU A 15 -5.54 -39.37 1.51
C LEU A 15 -5.74 -38.29 2.59
N TRP A 16 -5.10 -37.12 2.45
CA TRP A 16 -5.35 -35.99 3.34
C TRP A 16 -6.53 -35.14 2.84
N GLY A 17 -7.69 -35.43 3.40
CA GLY A 17 -8.65 -34.41 3.84
C GLY A 17 -9.48 -33.69 2.79
N CYS A 18 -10.61 -34.27 2.39
CA CYS A 18 -11.75 -33.47 1.89
C CYS A 18 -12.49 -32.88 3.09
N GLN A 19 -12.06 -31.73 3.59
CA GLN A 19 -12.86 -30.94 4.52
C GLN A 19 -13.86 -30.13 3.69
N LYS A 20 -15.14 -30.52 3.71
CA LYS A 20 -16.24 -29.73 3.14
C LYS A 20 -16.50 -28.51 4.03
N THR A 21 -15.70 -27.47 3.89
CA THR A 21 -16.17 -26.10 4.13
C THR A 21 -17.17 -25.77 3.03
N ASN A 22 -18.30 -25.13 3.35
CA ASN A 22 -19.15 -24.53 2.32
C ASN A 22 -18.29 -23.47 1.62
N PRO A 23 -17.77 -23.73 0.41
CA PRO A 23 -16.82 -22.82 -0.20
C PRO A 23 -17.57 -21.53 -0.52
N HIS A 24 -16.91 -20.39 -0.34
CA HIS A 24 -17.46 -19.16 -0.87
C HIS A 24 -17.75 -19.35 -2.38
N PRO A 25 -18.89 -18.87 -2.93
CA PRO A 25 -19.27 -19.18 -4.32
C PRO A 25 -18.19 -18.85 -5.36
N LEU A 26 -17.43 -17.77 -5.11
CA LEU A 26 -16.31 -17.32 -5.95
C LEU A 26 -14.97 -17.99 -5.61
N ASP A 27 -14.88 -18.76 -4.52
CA ASP A 27 -13.66 -19.44 -4.05
C ASP A 27 -13.94 -20.92 -3.71
N PRO A 28 -14.12 -21.77 -4.72
CA PRO A 28 -14.33 -23.21 -4.54
C PRO A 28 -13.16 -23.94 -3.89
N PHE A 29 -11.95 -23.36 -3.96
CA PHE A 29 -10.69 -23.95 -3.51
C PHE A 29 -10.16 -23.34 -2.22
N GLU A 30 -11.04 -22.74 -1.41
CA GLU A 30 -10.67 -21.96 -0.23
C GLU A 30 -9.68 -22.67 0.70
N GLY A 31 -9.87 -23.97 0.95
CA GLY A 31 -8.94 -24.75 1.79
C GLY A 31 -7.51 -24.74 1.26
N ILE A 32 -7.32 -25.08 -0.02
CA ILE A 32 -6.01 -25.10 -0.69
C ILE A 32 -5.45 -23.67 -0.77
N ASN A 33 -6.29 -22.70 -1.12
CA ASN A 33 -5.90 -21.31 -1.27
C ASN A 33 -5.38 -20.71 0.04
N ARG A 34 -6.00 -21.06 1.19
CA ARG A 34 -5.53 -20.65 2.51
C ARG A 34 -4.18 -21.25 2.87
N GLU A 35 -3.94 -22.52 2.52
CA GLU A 35 -2.64 -23.17 2.74
C GLU A 35 -1.53 -22.51 1.90
N ILE A 36 -1.77 -22.30 0.60
CA ILE A 36 -0.82 -21.63 -0.28
C ILE A 36 -0.60 -20.18 0.15
N TYR A 37 -1.65 -19.49 0.59
CA TYR A 37 -1.52 -18.16 1.16
C TYR A 37 -0.62 -18.16 2.41
N GLY A 38 -0.78 -19.14 3.30
CA GLY A 38 0.10 -19.34 4.46
C GLY A 38 1.57 -19.58 4.07
N LEU A 39 1.80 -20.38 3.03
CA LEU A 39 3.13 -20.60 2.45
C LEU A 39 3.73 -19.30 1.91
N ASN A 40 2.99 -18.58 1.06
CA ASN A 40 3.42 -17.30 0.48
C ASN A 40 3.77 -16.28 1.57
N LYS A 41 2.93 -16.17 2.60
CA LYS A 41 3.16 -15.29 3.75
C LYS A 41 4.42 -15.67 4.53
N THR A 42 4.69 -16.97 4.66
CA THR A 42 5.90 -17.46 5.34
C THR A 42 7.14 -17.12 4.53
N ILE A 43 7.12 -17.38 3.22
CA ILE A 43 8.22 -17.04 2.30
C ILE A 43 8.46 -15.53 2.27
N ASP A 44 7.39 -14.72 2.19
CA ASP A 44 7.49 -13.26 2.22
C ASP A 44 8.19 -12.79 3.50
N LYS A 45 7.68 -13.22 4.66
CA LYS A 45 8.24 -12.79 5.95
C LYS A 45 9.69 -13.26 6.17
N ALA A 46 10.02 -14.46 5.72
CA ALA A 46 11.33 -15.06 5.94
C ALA A 46 12.40 -14.57 4.96
N VAL A 47 12.03 -14.32 3.70
CA VAL A 47 13.01 -14.08 2.62
C VAL A 47 12.71 -12.78 1.86
N ILE A 48 11.54 -12.67 1.23
CA ILE A 48 11.27 -11.58 0.26
C ILE A 48 11.25 -10.22 0.96
N ARG A 49 10.55 -10.10 2.09
CA ARG A 49 10.41 -8.86 2.85
C ARG A 49 11.74 -8.36 3.44
N PRO A 50 12.59 -9.18 4.09
CA PRO A 50 13.92 -8.75 4.49
C PRO A 50 14.78 -8.23 3.33
N VAL A 51 14.77 -8.93 2.19
CA VAL A 51 15.54 -8.53 1.00
C VAL A 51 15.00 -7.22 0.42
N ALA A 52 13.67 -7.09 0.28
CA ALA A 52 13.01 -5.87 -0.16
C ALA A 52 13.30 -4.69 0.78
N TYR A 53 13.37 -4.93 2.10
CA TYR A 53 13.74 -3.89 3.06
C TYR A 53 15.19 -3.43 2.86
N VAL A 54 16.12 -4.34 2.64
CA VAL A 54 17.53 -4.01 2.33
C VAL A 54 17.61 -3.21 1.03
N TYR A 55 16.94 -3.66 -0.04
CA TYR A 55 16.84 -2.94 -1.30
C TYR A 55 16.33 -1.51 -1.10
N TRP A 56 15.19 -1.36 -0.41
CA TRP A 56 14.59 -0.07 -0.11
C TRP A 56 15.48 0.83 0.77
N LYS A 57 16.20 0.24 1.73
CA LYS A 57 17.00 0.97 2.71
C LYS A 57 18.31 1.51 2.13
N TYR A 58 18.97 0.75 1.26
CA TYR A 58 20.31 1.05 0.78
C TYR A 58 20.35 1.65 -0.63
N LEU A 59 19.37 1.34 -1.48
CA LEU A 59 19.33 1.90 -2.82
C LEU A 59 18.78 3.34 -2.78
N PRO A 60 19.41 4.35 -3.41
CA PRO A 60 18.86 5.70 -3.43
C PRO A 60 17.54 5.77 -4.21
N LEU A 61 16.64 6.67 -3.80
CA LEU A 61 15.30 6.82 -4.40
C LEU A 61 15.29 6.96 -5.94
N PRO A 62 16.21 7.71 -6.59
CA PRO A 62 16.22 7.80 -8.05
C PRO A 62 16.47 6.46 -8.74
N PHE A 63 17.28 5.59 -8.15
CA PHE A 63 17.54 4.25 -8.68
C PHE A 63 16.36 3.32 -8.45
N GLN A 64 15.73 3.38 -7.26
CA GLN A 64 14.49 2.62 -7.01
C GLN A 64 13.40 3.00 -8.02
N ALA A 65 13.19 4.31 -8.22
CA ALA A 65 12.24 4.81 -9.19
C ALA A 65 12.59 4.36 -10.62
N GLY A 66 13.87 4.44 -11.01
CA GLY A 66 14.26 4.07 -12.36
C GLY A 66 14.18 2.58 -12.66
N ILE A 67 14.46 1.71 -11.68
CA ILE A 67 14.24 0.27 -11.81
C ILE A 67 12.73 -0.03 -11.93
N GLY A 68 11.90 0.61 -11.09
CA GLY A 68 10.45 0.49 -11.19
C GLY A 68 9.93 0.91 -12.57
N ASN A 69 10.33 2.08 -13.05
CA ASN A 69 9.96 2.59 -14.38
C ASN A 69 10.42 1.67 -15.51
N PHE A 70 11.61 1.07 -15.39
CA PHE A 70 12.12 0.13 -16.39
C PHE A 70 11.20 -1.08 -16.53
N PHE A 71 10.81 -1.71 -15.41
CA PHE A 71 9.89 -2.85 -15.46
C PHE A 71 8.47 -2.44 -15.87
N ASP A 72 8.00 -1.25 -15.45
CA ASP A 72 6.70 -0.74 -15.86
C ASP A 72 6.68 -0.43 -17.37
N ASN A 73 7.78 0.05 -17.94
CA ASN A 73 7.97 0.21 -19.38
C ASN A 73 7.97 -1.14 -20.12
N LEU A 74 8.62 -2.17 -19.59
CA LEU A 74 8.57 -3.53 -20.18
C LEU A 74 7.15 -4.12 -20.18
N ARG A 75 6.32 -3.76 -19.21
CA ARG A 75 4.90 -4.18 -19.15
C ARG A 75 4.01 -3.46 -20.16
N GLU A 76 4.47 -2.37 -20.78
CA GLU A 76 3.72 -1.76 -21.88
C GLU A 76 3.60 -2.70 -23.09
N ILE A 77 4.53 -3.64 -23.29
CA ILE A 77 4.48 -4.60 -24.41
C ILE A 77 3.25 -5.53 -24.30
N PRO A 78 3.04 -6.27 -23.18
CA PRO A 78 1.82 -7.03 -23.02
C PRO A 78 0.58 -6.14 -22.90
N ASN A 79 0.66 -4.91 -22.38
CA ASN A 79 -0.48 -3.98 -22.39
C ASN A 79 -0.96 -3.73 -23.83
N VAL A 80 -0.05 -3.31 -24.73
CA VAL A 80 -0.36 -3.04 -26.15
C VAL A 80 -0.95 -4.27 -26.85
N ALA A 81 -0.38 -5.45 -26.60
CA ALA A 81 -0.90 -6.69 -27.18
C ALA A 81 -2.35 -6.95 -26.73
N ASN A 82 -2.64 -6.78 -25.44
CA ASN A 82 -3.97 -6.98 -24.88
C ASN A 82 -4.96 -5.89 -25.30
N ASP A 83 -4.54 -4.62 -25.38
CA ASP A 83 -5.37 -3.55 -25.92
C ASP A 83 -5.85 -3.86 -27.34
N ILE A 84 -4.94 -4.34 -28.21
CA ILE A 84 -5.27 -4.73 -29.58
C ILE A 84 -6.28 -5.89 -29.58
N LEU A 85 -6.06 -6.90 -28.74
CA LEU A 85 -6.95 -8.07 -28.64
C LEU A 85 -8.33 -7.73 -28.05
N GLN A 86 -8.39 -6.69 -27.22
CA GLN A 86 -9.64 -6.13 -26.69
C GLN A 86 -10.31 -5.15 -27.65
N GLY A 87 -9.66 -4.78 -28.76
CA GLY A 87 -10.18 -3.82 -29.74
C GLY A 87 -9.97 -2.35 -29.36
N LYS A 88 -9.21 -2.06 -28.30
CA LYS A 88 -8.96 -0.72 -27.76
C LYS A 88 -7.79 -0.03 -28.48
N ILE A 89 -7.96 0.31 -29.75
CA ILE A 89 -6.88 0.85 -30.60
C ILE A 89 -6.30 2.17 -30.07
N ALA A 90 -7.14 3.05 -29.51
CA ALA A 90 -6.68 4.29 -28.89
C ALA A 90 -5.76 4.01 -27.69
N TYR A 91 -6.02 2.94 -26.95
CA TYR A 91 -5.20 2.57 -25.80
C TYR A 91 -3.90 1.91 -26.23
N ALA A 92 -3.97 0.99 -27.19
CA ALA A 92 -2.80 0.36 -27.80
C ALA A 92 -1.80 1.39 -28.33
N THR A 93 -2.28 2.40 -29.05
CA THR A 93 -1.43 3.46 -29.62
C THR A 93 -0.82 4.36 -28.54
N HIS A 94 -1.57 4.66 -27.49
CA HIS A 94 -1.06 5.42 -26.35
C HIS A 94 0.00 4.63 -25.56
N ASP A 95 -0.22 3.35 -25.28
CA ASP A 95 0.73 2.53 -24.49
C ASP A 95 1.97 2.19 -25.32
N ALA A 96 1.83 1.99 -26.64
CA ALA A 96 2.96 1.92 -27.56
C ALA A 96 3.75 3.24 -27.59
N GLY A 97 3.06 4.38 -27.57
CA GLY A 97 3.68 5.70 -27.46
C GLY A 97 4.49 5.85 -26.18
N ARG A 98 3.92 5.45 -25.03
CA ARG A 98 4.62 5.42 -23.73
C ARG A 98 5.88 4.56 -23.81
N PHE A 99 5.76 3.34 -24.33
CA PHE A 99 6.89 2.43 -24.50
C PHE A 99 8.01 3.05 -25.33
N LEU A 100 7.68 3.63 -26.49
CA LEU A 100 8.66 4.23 -27.40
C LEU A 100 9.34 5.45 -26.77
N ILE A 101 8.58 6.34 -26.15
CA ILE A 101 9.11 7.56 -25.52
C ILE A 101 10.03 7.21 -24.35
N ASN A 102 9.59 6.32 -23.46
CA ASN A 102 10.38 5.92 -22.30
C ASN A 102 11.60 5.09 -22.71
N SER A 103 11.49 4.25 -23.74
CA SER A 103 12.64 3.48 -24.24
C SER A 103 13.69 4.36 -24.93
N THR A 104 13.26 5.42 -25.64
CA THR A 104 14.17 6.30 -26.40
C THR A 104 14.68 7.48 -25.56
N LEU A 105 13.77 8.32 -25.08
CA LEU A 105 14.10 9.53 -24.30
C LEU A 105 14.32 9.21 -22.82
N GLY A 106 13.68 8.16 -22.32
CA GLY A 106 13.80 7.71 -20.94
C GLY A 106 14.95 6.74 -20.66
N ILE A 107 15.88 6.55 -21.62
CA ILE A 107 17.04 5.64 -21.49
C ILE A 107 16.58 4.21 -21.16
N GLY A 108 15.89 3.56 -22.11
CA GLY A 108 15.41 2.19 -21.95
C GLY A 108 14.27 2.03 -20.94
N GLY A 109 13.62 3.13 -20.54
CA GLY A 109 12.54 3.15 -19.56
C GLY A 109 12.98 3.49 -18.14
N PHE A 110 14.25 3.83 -17.89
CA PHE A 110 14.70 4.25 -16.57
C PHE A 110 14.04 5.57 -16.11
N PHE A 111 13.74 6.48 -17.04
CA PHE A 111 12.98 7.71 -16.75
C PHE A 111 11.60 7.66 -17.40
N ASP A 112 10.54 7.89 -16.62
CA ASP A 112 9.16 8.00 -17.14
C ASP A 112 8.92 9.39 -17.76
N VAL A 113 9.48 9.59 -18.95
CA VAL A 113 9.31 10.82 -19.74
C VAL A 113 7.86 10.94 -20.22
N ALA A 114 7.24 9.83 -20.62
CA ALA A 114 5.86 9.81 -21.09
C ALA A 114 4.87 10.23 -20.00
N GLY A 115 5.06 9.78 -18.76
CA GLY A 115 4.27 10.23 -17.62
C GLY A 115 4.36 11.75 -17.38
N ASN A 116 5.56 12.32 -17.49
CA ASN A 116 5.77 13.77 -17.40
C ASN A 116 5.12 14.57 -18.54
N LEU A 117 4.83 13.92 -19.67
CA LEU A 117 4.10 14.50 -20.81
C LEU A 117 2.57 14.33 -20.67
N GLY A 118 2.08 13.81 -19.53
CA GLY A 118 0.66 13.66 -19.26
C GLY A 118 0.04 12.38 -19.84
N MET A 119 0.83 11.37 -20.16
CA MET A 119 0.34 10.05 -20.58
C MET A 119 0.22 9.15 -19.35
N PRO A 120 -0.96 8.93 -18.74
CA PRO A 120 -1.07 8.09 -17.54
C PRO A 120 -0.83 6.61 -17.87
N HIS A 121 -0.16 5.88 -16.98
CA HIS A 121 0.02 4.44 -17.14
C HIS A 121 -1.31 3.69 -16.96
N ARG A 122 -1.54 2.66 -17.78
CA ARG A 122 -2.66 1.72 -17.68
C ARG A 122 -2.12 0.29 -17.59
N ARG A 123 -2.94 -0.62 -17.09
CA ARG A 123 -2.51 -2.00 -16.89
C ARG A 123 -3.52 -2.94 -17.50
N GLU A 124 -3.09 -3.58 -18.58
CA GLU A 124 -3.87 -4.53 -19.34
C GLU A 124 -3.20 -5.90 -19.28
N ASP A 125 -4.00 -6.96 -19.23
CA ASP A 125 -3.49 -8.33 -19.15
C ASP A 125 -4.45 -9.30 -19.84
N PHE A 126 -3.95 -10.47 -20.20
CA PHE A 126 -4.75 -11.41 -21.00
C PHE A 126 -5.95 -11.98 -20.23
N GLY A 127 -5.95 -11.88 -18.89
CA GLY A 127 -7.15 -12.17 -18.11
C GLY A 127 -8.28 -11.17 -18.39
N GLN A 128 -7.97 -9.89 -18.63
CA GLN A 128 -8.96 -8.87 -19.03
C GLN A 128 -9.43 -9.13 -20.46
N THR A 129 -8.50 -9.46 -21.35
CA THR A 129 -8.83 -9.88 -22.72
C THR A 129 -9.82 -11.04 -22.75
N LEU A 130 -9.59 -12.08 -21.93
CA LEU A 130 -10.51 -13.21 -21.81
C LEU A 130 -11.87 -12.81 -21.23
N TYR A 131 -11.92 -11.82 -20.33
CA TYR A 131 -13.17 -11.26 -19.84
C TYR A 131 -13.94 -10.59 -20.98
N THR A 132 -13.28 -9.72 -21.75
CA THR A 132 -13.85 -9.04 -22.93
C THR A 132 -14.34 -10.03 -23.98
N TRP A 133 -13.71 -11.20 -24.09
CA TRP A 133 -14.14 -12.29 -24.98
C TRP A 133 -15.25 -13.17 -24.40
N GLY A 134 -15.77 -12.85 -23.21
CA GLY A 134 -16.96 -13.47 -22.62
C GLY A 134 -16.69 -14.42 -21.45
N TRP A 135 -15.43 -14.61 -21.01
CA TRP A 135 -15.14 -15.38 -19.79
C TRP A 135 -15.29 -14.50 -18.54
N CYS A 136 -16.54 -14.18 -18.21
CA CYS A 136 -16.88 -13.28 -17.11
C CYS A 136 -16.67 -13.90 -15.73
N GLU A 137 -17.13 -15.14 -15.54
CA GLU A 137 -17.07 -15.86 -14.26
C GLU A 137 -15.81 -16.72 -14.17
N SER A 138 -15.02 -16.53 -13.12
CA SER A 138 -13.85 -17.36 -12.86
C SER A 138 -13.64 -17.62 -11.38
N ALA A 139 -13.26 -18.85 -11.05
CA ALA A 139 -13.00 -19.27 -9.68
C ALA A 139 -11.69 -18.67 -9.18
N TYR A 140 -11.70 -18.19 -7.93
CA TYR A 140 -10.53 -17.70 -7.23
C TYR A 140 -9.53 -18.80 -6.94
N LEU A 141 -8.25 -18.47 -7.08
CA LEU A 141 -7.15 -19.32 -6.64
C LEU A 141 -5.98 -18.49 -6.16
N VAL A 142 -5.14 -19.07 -5.30
CA VAL A 142 -3.89 -18.45 -4.86
C VAL A 142 -2.72 -19.22 -5.46
N LEU A 143 -1.87 -18.53 -6.19
CA LEU A 143 -0.67 -19.10 -6.79
C LEU A 143 0.51 -19.03 -5.81
N PRO A 144 1.35 -20.07 -5.74
CA PRO A 144 2.61 -20.00 -4.99
C PRO A 144 3.47 -18.84 -5.49
N ILE A 145 3.99 -18.03 -4.55
CA ILE A 145 4.82 -16.83 -4.75
C ILE A 145 4.08 -15.66 -5.44
N LEU A 146 3.31 -15.93 -6.50
CA LEU A 146 2.61 -14.90 -7.29
C LEU A 146 1.38 -14.30 -6.57
N GLY A 147 0.74 -15.07 -5.69
CA GLY A 147 -0.36 -14.57 -4.85
C GLY A 147 -1.76 -14.73 -5.45
N PRO A 148 -2.72 -13.86 -5.09
CA PRO A 148 -4.12 -13.92 -5.52
C PRO A 148 -4.31 -13.91 -7.04
N SER A 149 -5.17 -14.78 -7.57
CA SER A 149 -5.53 -14.87 -8.98
C SER A 149 -6.92 -15.51 -9.18
N THR A 150 -7.33 -15.70 -10.43
CA THR A 150 -8.44 -16.60 -10.82
C THR A 150 -7.94 -17.62 -11.83
N ILE A 151 -8.74 -18.64 -12.17
CA ILE A 151 -8.37 -19.60 -13.23
C ILE A 151 -8.11 -18.86 -14.55
N ARG A 152 -8.99 -17.92 -14.90
CA ARG A 152 -8.86 -17.08 -16.10
C ARG A 152 -7.60 -16.24 -16.04
N ASP A 153 -7.39 -15.53 -14.93
CA ASP A 153 -6.24 -14.64 -14.80
C ASP A 153 -4.91 -15.40 -14.71
N THR A 154 -4.92 -16.66 -14.24
CA THR A 154 -3.75 -17.56 -14.25
C THR A 154 -3.37 -17.99 -15.67
N VAL A 155 -4.37 -18.34 -16.49
CA VAL A 155 -4.16 -18.56 -17.93
C VAL A 155 -3.66 -17.26 -18.57
N GLY A 156 -4.22 -16.12 -18.16
CA GLY A 156 -3.76 -14.77 -18.51
C GLY A 156 -2.26 -14.59 -18.31
N ILE A 157 -1.79 -14.79 -17.08
CA ILE A 157 -0.38 -14.69 -16.71
C ILE A 157 0.49 -15.58 -17.60
N ALA A 158 0.08 -16.82 -17.88
CA ALA A 158 0.86 -17.72 -18.72
C ALA A 158 0.96 -17.21 -20.17
N VAL A 159 -0.14 -16.73 -20.75
CA VAL A 159 -0.14 -16.17 -22.10
C VAL A 159 0.67 -14.89 -22.16
N ASP A 160 0.47 -13.96 -21.22
CA ASP A 160 1.25 -12.73 -21.14
C ASP A 160 2.75 -13.04 -21.03
N TYR A 161 3.13 -14.02 -20.19
CA TYR A 161 4.51 -14.43 -20.04
C TYR A 161 5.07 -15.04 -21.35
N TYR A 162 4.43 -16.07 -21.91
CA TYR A 162 5.01 -16.82 -23.03
C TYR A 162 4.86 -16.14 -24.39
N ALA A 163 3.76 -15.43 -24.62
CA ALA A 163 3.43 -14.89 -25.94
C ALA A 163 3.79 -13.40 -26.08
N PHE A 164 3.58 -12.60 -25.02
CA PHE A 164 3.65 -11.14 -25.15
C PHE A 164 4.82 -10.50 -24.41
N SER A 165 5.41 -11.19 -23.43
CA SER A 165 6.53 -10.66 -22.66
C SER A 165 7.89 -10.98 -23.30
N VAL A 166 8.90 -10.22 -22.89
CA VAL A 166 10.30 -10.44 -23.27
C VAL A 166 10.97 -11.59 -22.50
N TRP A 167 10.39 -12.05 -21.39
CA TRP A 167 11.04 -12.98 -20.46
C TRP A 167 11.45 -14.32 -21.09
N PRO A 168 10.62 -15.00 -21.90
CA PRO A 168 11.01 -16.26 -22.53
C PRO A 168 12.16 -16.14 -23.54
N TRP A 169 12.37 -14.93 -24.08
CA TRP A 169 13.38 -14.64 -25.10
C TRP A 169 14.77 -14.38 -24.49
N ILE A 170 14.86 -14.25 -23.17
CA ILE A 170 16.13 -14.22 -22.47
C ILE A 170 16.64 -15.66 -22.34
N GLU A 171 17.61 -16.01 -23.17
CA GLU A 171 18.20 -17.37 -23.23
C GLU A 171 18.96 -17.75 -21.96
N ASP A 172 19.59 -16.77 -21.32
CA ASP A 172 20.36 -16.98 -20.10
C ASP A 172 19.43 -17.05 -18.87
N ASP A 173 19.37 -18.25 -18.28
CA ASP A 173 18.54 -18.52 -17.11
C ASP A 173 18.91 -17.68 -15.89
N GLU A 174 20.21 -17.40 -15.68
CA GLU A 174 20.67 -16.60 -14.54
C GLU A 174 20.17 -15.16 -14.66
N TRP A 175 20.28 -14.58 -15.86
CA TRP A 175 19.76 -13.24 -16.13
C TRP A 175 18.23 -13.19 -16.05
N ARG A 176 17.54 -14.17 -16.62
CA ARG A 176 16.08 -14.22 -16.61
C ARG A 176 15.52 -14.29 -15.20
N TYR A 177 15.98 -15.23 -14.39
CA TYR A 177 15.51 -15.37 -13.02
C TYR A 177 16.02 -14.24 -12.12
N GLY A 178 17.22 -13.71 -12.38
CA GLY A 178 17.75 -12.54 -11.68
C GLY A 178 16.88 -11.29 -11.87
N LEU A 179 16.46 -11.01 -13.11
CA LEU A 179 15.59 -9.87 -13.42
C LEU A 179 14.17 -10.06 -12.87
N LEU A 180 13.60 -11.26 -12.97
CA LEU A 180 12.29 -11.57 -12.37
C LEU A 180 12.33 -11.43 -10.84
N ALA A 181 13.41 -11.88 -10.20
CA ALA A 181 13.59 -11.70 -8.77
C ALA A 181 13.76 -10.22 -8.40
N LEU A 182 14.52 -9.45 -9.18
CA LEU A 182 14.67 -8.01 -8.97
C LEU A 182 13.34 -7.27 -9.08
N ASP A 183 12.53 -7.61 -10.09
CA ASP A 183 11.19 -7.04 -10.29
C ASP A 183 10.26 -7.37 -9.11
N LEU A 184 10.27 -8.62 -8.64
CA LEU A 184 9.52 -9.03 -7.45
C LEU A 184 9.96 -8.26 -6.19
N ILE A 185 11.27 -8.10 -6.00
CA ILE A 185 11.84 -7.37 -4.85
C ILE A 185 11.48 -5.89 -4.92
N ASP A 186 11.58 -5.26 -6.10
CA ASP A 186 11.22 -3.87 -6.31
C ASP A 186 9.72 -3.62 -6.05
N LEU A 187 8.85 -4.47 -6.59
CA LEU A 187 7.42 -4.44 -6.31
C LEU A 187 7.14 -4.56 -4.81
N ARG A 188 7.78 -5.54 -4.14
CA ARG A 188 7.60 -5.72 -2.70
C ARG A 188 8.10 -4.53 -1.90
N ALA A 189 9.22 -3.93 -2.30
CA ALA A 189 9.80 -2.75 -1.66
C ALA A 189 8.85 -1.54 -1.73
N ARG A 190 8.20 -1.31 -2.88
CA ARG A 190 7.18 -0.26 -3.05
C ARG A 190 5.99 -0.45 -2.09
N LEU A 191 5.65 -1.70 -1.78
CA LEU A 191 4.53 -2.07 -0.90
C LEU A 191 4.88 -2.04 0.59
N LEU A 192 6.16 -1.99 0.99
CA LEU A 192 6.56 -1.99 2.41
C LEU A 192 5.94 -0.84 3.22
N ARG A 193 5.66 0.31 2.58
CA ARG A 193 5.04 1.47 3.23
C ARG A 193 3.58 1.24 3.62
N HIS A 194 2.93 0.22 3.07
CA HIS A 194 1.51 -0.08 3.28
C HIS A 194 1.27 -1.37 4.09
N ASP A 195 2.33 -2.03 4.57
CA ASP A 195 2.28 -3.29 5.33
C ASP A 195 1.41 -3.23 6.61
N THR A 196 1.37 -2.07 7.27
CA THR A 196 0.82 -1.94 8.63
C THR A 196 -0.71 -2.00 8.67
N VAL A 197 -1.38 -1.77 7.53
CA VAL A 197 -2.85 -1.69 7.47
C VAL A 197 -3.48 -3.09 7.50
N LEU A 198 -2.86 -4.07 6.85
CA LEU A 198 -3.43 -5.41 6.69
C LEU A 198 -3.32 -6.27 7.94
N SER A 199 -2.12 -6.33 8.53
CA SER A 199 -1.80 -7.28 9.61
C SER A 199 -2.39 -6.91 10.98
N THR A 200 -2.88 -5.68 11.14
CA THR A 200 -3.37 -5.16 12.43
C THR A 200 -4.89 -5.02 12.50
N VAL A 201 -5.59 -5.01 11.36
CA VAL A 201 -7.01 -4.65 11.28
C VAL A 201 -7.90 -5.85 10.93
N ALA A 202 -7.40 -6.82 10.16
CA ALA A 202 -8.20 -7.92 9.66
C ALA A 202 -8.26 -9.10 10.67
N VAL A 203 -9.47 -9.52 11.04
CA VAL A 203 -9.70 -10.77 11.79
C VAL A 203 -9.38 -11.99 10.91
N ASP A 204 -9.71 -11.92 9.61
CA ASP A 204 -9.32 -12.88 8.58
C ASP A 204 -8.60 -12.16 7.43
N GLU A 205 -7.27 -12.18 7.48
CA GLU A 205 -6.42 -11.53 6.47
C GLU A 205 -6.57 -12.15 5.07
N TYR A 206 -6.83 -13.46 4.99
CA TYR A 206 -7.01 -14.13 3.70
C TYR A 206 -8.29 -13.67 3.02
N ALA A 207 -9.41 -13.67 3.73
CA ALA A 207 -10.69 -13.23 3.19
C ALA A 207 -10.62 -11.76 2.74
N PHE A 208 -9.99 -10.90 3.55
CA PHE A 208 -9.76 -9.51 3.19
C PHE A 208 -8.95 -9.36 1.89
N ILE A 209 -7.85 -10.10 1.74
CA ILE A 209 -7.02 -10.07 0.53
C ILE A 209 -7.80 -10.56 -0.70
N ARG A 210 -8.57 -11.64 -0.57
CA ARG A 210 -9.40 -12.16 -1.66
C ARG A 210 -10.44 -11.13 -2.11
N ASP A 211 -11.14 -10.51 -1.15
CA ASP A 211 -12.20 -9.57 -1.46
C ASP A 211 -11.61 -8.28 -2.07
N ALA A 212 -10.47 -7.80 -1.56
CA ALA A 212 -9.72 -6.69 -2.14
C ALA A 212 -9.21 -6.99 -3.57
N TYR A 213 -8.78 -8.24 -3.81
CA TYR A 213 -8.39 -8.69 -5.15
C TYR A 213 -9.56 -8.57 -6.14
N PHE A 214 -10.75 -9.06 -5.78
CA PHE A 214 -11.93 -8.98 -6.64
C PHE A 214 -12.37 -7.53 -6.87
N GLN A 215 -12.38 -6.68 -5.84
CA GLN A 215 -12.71 -5.26 -5.98
C GLN A 215 -11.75 -4.56 -6.96
N ARG A 216 -10.44 -4.79 -6.81
CA ARG A 216 -9.45 -4.25 -7.74
C ARG A 216 -9.65 -4.79 -9.15
N ARG A 217 -9.98 -6.08 -9.29
CA ARG A 217 -10.15 -6.71 -10.61
C ARG A 217 -11.37 -6.16 -11.34
N LEU A 218 -12.49 -6.00 -10.65
CA LEU A 218 -13.68 -5.34 -11.18
C LEU A 218 -13.39 -3.89 -11.56
N TYR A 219 -12.59 -3.17 -10.76
CA TYR A 219 -12.17 -1.82 -11.11
C TYR A 219 -11.38 -1.78 -12.43
N LEU A 220 -10.39 -2.66 -12.61
CA LEU A 220 -9.59 -2.68 -13.85
C LEU A 220 -10.48 -2.99 -15.06
N ILE A 221 -11.33 -4.00 -14.93
CA ILE A 221 -12.25 -4.42 -16.00
C ILE A 221 -13.27 -3.32 -16.34
N ASN A 222 -13.89 -2.67 -15.34
CA ASN A 222 -15.00 -1.73 -15.57
C ASN A 222 -14.54 -0.29 -15.88
N ASN A 223 -13.56 0.26 -15.14
CA ASN A 223 -13.12 1.64 -15.36
C ASN A 223 -12.35 1.85 -16.68
N GLU A 224 -12.12 0.77 -17.42
CA GLU A 224 -11.55 0.77 -18.77
C GLU A 224 -12.62 0.56 -19.87
N LEU A 225 -13.86 0.21 -19.51
CA LEU A 225 -15.01 0.13 -20.43
C LEU A 225 -15.77 1.47 -20.50
N ASP A 226 -15.84 2.22 -19.40
CA ASP A 226 -16.65 3.45 -19.30
C ASP A 226 -15.99 4.71 -19.90
N LYS A 227 -14.81 4.61 -20.51
CA LYS A 227 -14.10 5.77 -21.11
C LYS A 227 -14.21 5.85 -22.63
N ASP A 228 -14.82 4.85 -23.26
CA ASP A 228 -15.01 4.78 -24.70
C ASP A 228 -16.47 5.01 -25.10
N GLU A 229 -17.16 6.01 -24.53
CA GLU A 229 -18.33 6.60 -25.19
C GLU A 229 -18.53 8.06 -24.77
N ASN A 230 -18.93 8.89 -25.72
CA ASN A 230 -19.29 10.28 -25.47
C ASN A 230 -20.58 10.30 -24.64
N ASP A 231 -20.49 10.29 -23.32
CA ASP A 231 -21.66 10.52 -22.48
C ASP A 231 -21.41 11.63 -21.45
N ASP A 232 -22.29 12.62 -21.53
CA ASP A 232 -22.49 13.68 -20.57
C ASP A 232 -22.61 13.09 -19.16
N PRO A 233 -21.90 13.62 -18.15
CA PRO A 233 -22.00 13.17 -16.76
C PRO A 233 -23.41 13.22 -16.13
N TYR A 234 -24.45 13.66 -16.86
CA TYR A 234 -25.83 13.72 -16.41
C TYR A 234 -26.80 12.64 -16.93
N ASP A 235 -26.43 11.77 -17.88
CA ASP A 235 -27.37 10.78 -18.45
C ASP A 235 -27.28 9.35 -17.87
N ALA A 236 -26.33 9.07 -16.98
CA ALA A 236 -26.14 7.74 -16.35
C ALA A 236 -27.17 7.38 -15.25
N ALA A 237 -28.34 8.02 -15.23
CA ALA A 237 -29.40 7.75 -14.25
C ALA A 237 -30.51 6.81 -14.76
N SER A 238 -30.45 6.35 -16.01
CA SER A 238 -31.55 5.51 -16.55
C SER A 238 -31.12 4.44 -17.55
N ALA A 239 -30.15 3.58 -17.21
CA ALA A 239 -30.05 2.24 -17.80
C ALA A 239 -28.99 1.38 -17.09
N SER A 240 -29.42 0.53 -16.16
CA SER A 240 -28.99 -0.88 -16.09
C SER A 240 -29.57 -1.54 -14.85
N ASP A 241 -30.67 -2.26 -15.06
CA ASP A 241 -31.11 -3.32 -14.17
C ASP A 241 -30.08 -4.46 -14.21
N ASN A 242 -29.02 -4.35 -13.42
CA ASN A 242 -28.10 -5.47 -13.15
C ASN A 242 -28.19 -5.88 -11.69
N LYS A 243 -29.33 -6.51 -11.37
CA LYS A 243 -29.51 -7.31 -10.17
C LYS A 243 -28.84 -8.66 -10.41
N LEU A 244 -27.55 -8.78 -10.15
CA LEU A 244 -26.87 -10.06 -9.84
C LEU A 244 -25.43 -9.80 -9.37
N LEU A 245 -25.10 -10.36 -8.19
CA LEU A 245 -23.77 -10.49 -7.60
C LEU A 245 -23.15 -9.24 -6.94
N ALA A 246 -23.89 -8.62 -6.02
CA ALA A 246 -23.30 -8.07 -4.81
C ALA A 246 -23.74 -8.95 -3.63
N PRO A 247 -22.87 -9.37 -2.70
CA PRO A 247 -23.36 -9.83 -1.41
C PRO A 247 -24.15 -8.67 -0.79
N GLU A 248 -25.37 -8.93 -0.34
CA GLU A 248 -26.15 -7.98 0.46
C GLU A 248 -25.35 -7.66 1.74
N VAL A 249 -24.51 -6.64 1.66
CA VAL A 249 -24.13 -5.86 2.83
C VAL A 249 -25.42 -5.15 3.22
N LYS A 250 -26.09 -5.64 4.26
CA LYS A 250 -27.12 -4.85 4.94
C LYS A 250 -26.45 -3.54 5.35
N SER A 251 -26.74 -2.48 4.62
CA SER A 251 -26.41 -1.13 5.01
C SER A 251 -27.12 -0.85 6.34
N GLU A 252 -26.33 -0.58 7.37
CA GLU A 252 -26.85 0.09 8.56
C GLU A 252 -27.40 1.46 8.11
N PRO A 253 -28.59 1.88 8.57
CA PRO A 253 -29.16 3.15 8.17
C PRO A 253 -28.36 4.32 8.76
N LYS A 254 -28.17 5.37 7.95
CA LYS A 254 -27.56 6.65 8.32
C LYS A 254 -28.42 7.34 9.41
N PRO A 255 -27.85 8.13 10.34
CA PRO A 255 -28.47 8.45 11.64
C PRO A 255 -29.70 9.38 11.64
N GLU A 256 -30.25 9.75 10.50
CA GLU A 256 -31.22 10.86 10.41
C GLU A 256 -32.68 10.42 10.18
N GLU A 257 -32.91 9.13 9.92
CA GLU A 257 -34.25 8.57 9.68
C GLU A 257 -34.75 7.66 10.82
N ALA A 258 -33.85 7.23 11.72
CA ALA A 258 -34.20 6.48 12.92
C ALA A 258 -34.86 7.33 14.03
N ALA A 259 -34.80 8.66 13.93
CA ALA A 259 -35.31 9.59 14.94
C ALA A 259 -36.81 9.93 14.79
N LYS A 260 -37.46 9.55 13.68
CA LYS A 260 -38.90 9.85 13.45
C LYS A 260 -39.85 8.68 13.67
N GLU A 261 -39.34 7.45 13.78
CA GLU A 261 -40.16 6.27 14.11
C GLU A 261 -40.11 5.87 15.60
N THR A 262 -39.14 6.38 16.37
CA THR A 262 -39.07 6.12 17.82
C THR A 262 -40.04 6.99 18.64
N GLU A 263 -40.48 8.14 18.14
CA GLU A 263 -41.43 9.01 18.84
C GLU A 263 -42.90 8.53 18.76
N LYS A 264 -43.29 7.77 17.73
CA LYS A 264 -44.70 7.36 17.55
C LYS A 264 -45.11 6.06 18.24
N THR A 265 -44.16 5.27 18.73
CA THR A 265 -44.44 3.95 19.34
C THR A 265 -44.31 3.95 20.86
N GLN A 266 -43.81 5.03 21.48
CA GLN A 266 -43.68 5.15 22.93
C GLN A 266 -44.84 5.85 23.65
N GLU A 267 -45.75 6.52 22.93
CA GLU A 267 -46.86 7.26 23.56
C GLU A 267 -48.09 6.40 23.95
N LYS A 268 -48.04 5.06 23.80
CA LYS A 268 -49.22 4.21 24.01
C LYS A 268 -49.09 3.06 25.01
N LYS A 269 -48.05 3.04 25.86
CA LYS A 269 -47.88 1.94 26.82
C LYS A 269 -47.33 2.27 28.20
N THR A 270 -47.56 3.50 28.68
CA THR A 270 -47.34 3.86 30.09
C THR A 270 -48.46 4.77 30.61
N ASP A 271 -49.70 4.33 30.47
CA ASP A 271 -50.81 4.71 31.35
C ASP A 271 -51.38 3.44 31.97
N ALA A 272 -50.57 2.78 32.80
CA ALA A 272 -51.06 1.91 33.87
C ALA A 272 -49.87 1.42 34.71
N LEU A 273 -50.00 1.62 36.02
CA LEU A 273 -49.20 1.04 37.09
C LEU A 273 -47.85 1.72 37.40
N SER A 274 -47.99 2.94 37.92
CA SER A 274 -47.24 3.35 39.10
C SER A 274 -47.29 2.26 40.20
N LYS A 275 -46.12 1.79 40.65
CA LYS A 275 -45.67 1.69 42.05
C LYS A 275 -44.65 0.56 42.21
N SER A 276 -43.63 0.86 43.03
CA SER A 276 -42.50 0.05 43.48
C SER A 276 -41.36 -0.18 42.47
N GLU A 277 -40.39 0.75 42.46
CA GLU A 277 -38.98 0.51 42.85
C GLU A 277 -38.12 1.75 42.53
N GLU A 278 -38.38 2.85 43.23
CA GLU A 278 -37.42 3.95 43.37
C GLU A 278 -36.40 3.57 44.47
N ASN A 279 -35.24 3.05 44.06
CA ASN A 279 -33.93 3.35 44.66
C ASN A 279 -32.86 2.37 44.15
N LYS A 280 -31.84 2.93 43.48
CA LYS A 280 -30.48 2.40 43.22
C LYS A 280 -30.09 2.39 41.75
N THR A 281 -30.12 3.51 41.03
CA THR A 281 -29.20 3.68 39.87
C THR A 281 -28.97 5.11 39.38
N GLU A 282 -29.29 6.17 40.12
CA GLU A 282 -28.95 7.55 39.69
C GLU A 282 -27.74 8.16 40.41
N THR A 283 -27.16 7.47 41.41
CA THR A 283 -26.04 8.00 42.20
C THR A 283 -24.65 7.71 41.60
N SER A 284 -24.55 6.84 40.58
CA SER A 284 -23.27 6.43 39.99
C SER A 284 -22.83 7.23 38.76
N ALA A 285 -23.77 7.84 38.02
CA ALA A 285 -23.44 8.61 36.82
C ALA A 285 -22.96 10.04 37.13
N LYS A 286 -23.57 10.71 38.12
CA LYS A 286 -23.20 12.08 38.53
C LYS A 286 -21.82 12.15 39.19
N LYS A 287 -21.49 11.16 40.03
CA LYS A 287 -20.18 11.05 40.72
C LYS A 287 -19.01 10.74 39.77
N ALA A 288 -19.28 10.09 38.63
CA ALA A 288 -18.26 9.77 37.63
C ALA A 288 -17.92 10.96 36.72
N GLN A 289 -18.87 11.87 36.49
CA GLN A 289 -18.65 13.11 35.75
C GLN A 289 -17.89 14.15 36.58
N GLU A 290 -18.22 14.33 37.87
CA GLU A 290 -17.49 15.26 38.75
C GLU A 290 -16.01 14.88 38.92
N LYS A 291 -15.70 13.58 39.04
CA LYS A 291 -14.33 13.09 39.17
C LYS A 291 -13.47 13.33 37.92
N LYS A 292 -14.09 13.35 36.73
CA LYS A 292 -13.39 13.62 35.46
C LYS A 292 -13.06 15.11 35.30
N VAL A 293 -13.94 16.00 35.77
CA VAL A 293 -13.71 17.46 35.73
C VAL A 293 -12.62 17.88 36.73
N GLU A 294 -12.60 17.29 37.94
CA GLU A 294 -11.55 17.54 38.94
C GLU A 294 -10.15 17.06 38.46
N THR A 295 -10.11 15.92 37.76
CA THR A 295 -8.86 15.37 37.20
C THR A 295 -8.33 16.21 36.03
N ALA A 296 -9.22 16.86 35.27
CA ALA A 296 -8.83 17.78 34.20
C ALA A 296 -8.29 19.11 34.77
N GLN A 297 -8.90 19.65 35.81
CA GLN A 297 -8.43 20.89 36.47
C GLN A 297 -7.07 20.71 37.14
N LYS A 298 -6.82 19.60 37.85
CA LYS A 298 -5.49 19.29 38.42
C LYS A 298 -4.38 19.19 37.37
N LYS A 299 -4.70 18.70 36.15
CA LYS A 299 -3.72 18.62 35.04
C LYS A 299 -3.37 19.98 34.45
N VAL A 300 -4.27 20.96 34.52
CA VAL A 300 -4.03 22.34 34.05
C VAL A 300 -3.17 23.09 35.06
N GLU A 301 -3.48 22.99 36.37
CA GLU A 301 -2.67 23.61 37.44
C GLU A 301 -1.24 23.05 37.50
N THR A 302 -1.07 21.74 37.23
CA THR A 302 0.28 21.12 37.19
C THR A 302 1.11 21.62 36.01
N LYS A 303 0.49 21.96 34.88
CA LYS A 303 1.19 22.54 33.71
C LYS A 303 1.55 24.01 33.93
N GLU A 304 0.71 24.78 34.60
CA GLU A 304 1.04 26.17 34.96
C GLU A 304 2.12 26.28 36.05
N ALA A 305 2.16 25.35 37.01
CA ALA A 305 3.24 25.27 38.01
C ALA A 305 4.60 24.89 37.39
N GLN A 306 4.60 24.06 36.34
CA GLN A 306 5.81 23.71 35.59
C GLN A 306 6.29 24.86 34.69
N ALA A 307 5.38 25.67 34.12
CA ALA A 307 5.75 26.86 33.35
C ALA A 307 6.36 27.96 34.24
N LYS A 308 5.82 28.20 35.45
CA LYS A 308 6.40 29.17 36.41
C LYS A 308 7.76 28.74 36.97
N THR A 309 8.03 27.43 37.07
CA THR A 309 9.34 26.93 37.54
C THR A 309 10.45 27.11 36.48
N VAL A 310 10.07 27.22 35.19
CA VAL A 310 11.00 27.51 34.09
C VAL A 310 11.33 29.00 34.04
N GLU A 311 10.35 29.89 34.25
CA GLU A 311 10.59 31.35 34.31
C GLU A 311 11.48 31.77 35.50
N ILE A 312 11.30 31.17 36.68
CA ILE A 312 12.12 31.48 37.88
C ILE A 312 13.58 31.02 37.72
N LYS A 313 13.86 30.01 36.88
CA LYS A 313 15.24 29.57 36.59
C LYS A 313 15.94 30.41 35.51
N THR A 314 15.20 31.11 34.65
CA THR A 314 15.76 32.11 33.72
C THR A 314 16.05 33.45 34.41
N ASP A 315 15.27 33.84 35.41
CA ASP A 315 15.48 35.11 36.12
C ASP A 315 16.58 35.04 37.19
N ALA A 316 16.91 33.84 37.70
CA ALA A 316 18.02 33.64 38.64
C ALA A 316 19.42 33.64 37.98
N VAL A 317 19.51 33.60 36.65
CA VAL A 317 20.78 33.69 35.90
C VAL A 317 21.06 35.11 35.38
N ALA A 318 20.09 36.02 35.44
CA ALA A 318 20.23 37.42 35.01
C ALA A 318 20.71 38.38 36.11
N SER A 319 21.02 37.89 37.32
CA SER A 319 21.43 38.71 38.48
C SER A 319 22.85 38.39 38.96
N GLN A 320 23.85 38.42 38.06
CA GLN A 320 25.26 38.65 38.39
C GLN A 320 25.97 39.31 37.20
N VAL A 321 25.75 40.61 37.02
CA VAL A 321 26.57 41.47 36.14
C VAL A 321 27.13 42.59 37.02
N PRO A 322 28.46 42.73 37.18
CA PRO A 322 29.00 43.90 37.85
C PRO A 322 29.03 45.11 36.89
N GLU A 323 28.67 46.25 37.49
CA GLU A 323 28.51 47.58 36.90
C GLU A 323 29.86 48.18 36.44
N ILE A 324 29.95 48.67 35.19
CA ILE A 324 31.05 49.55 34.73
C ILE A 324 30.48 50.74 33.94
N LYS A 325 30.82 51.95 34.39
CA LYS A 325 30.49 53.28 33.83
C LYS A 325 31.23 53.59 32.51
N PRO A 326 30.76 54.58 31.70
CA PRO A 326 31.20 54.76 30.32
C PRO A 326 32.50 55.58 30.24
N GLY A 327 33.41 55.19 29.34
CA GLY A 327 34.65 55.91 29.09
C GLY A 327 35.30 55.54 27.75
N LYS A 328 35.33 56.54 26.87
CA LYS A 328 36.16 56.83 25.69
C LYS A 328 37.37 55.95 25.32
N GLU A 329 37.58 55.94 24.00
CA GLU A 329 38.86 55.94 23.27
C GLU A 329 39.63 54.62 23.08
N ALA A 330 39.69 54.25 21.80
CA ALA A 330 40.88 54.01 20.98
C ALA A 330 42.05 53.12 21.48
N THR A 331 42.56 52.40 20.48
CA THR A 331 43.95 51.98 20.24
C THR A 331 44.51 50.71 20.90
N LYS A 332 44.94 49.83 19.98
CA LYS A 332 46.23 49.11 19.92
C LYS A 332 46.61 48.11 21.03
N THR A 333 46.69 46.86 20.55
CA THR A 333 47.90 46.01 20.61
C THR A 333 48.20 45.25 21.91
N ALA A 334 48.37 43.94 21.69
CA ALA A 334 49.34 43.03 22.33
C ALA A 334 48.97 42.24 23.60
N ILE A 335 48.89 40.91 23.37
CA ILE A 335 49.69 39.82 23.97
C ILE A 335 49.11 39.04 25.18
N ALA A 336 49.10 37.71 24.95
CA ALA A 336 49.21 36.55 25.85
C ALA A 336 48.02 36.23 26.77
N ASN A 337 47.29 35.14 26.51
CA ASN A 337 47.50 33.74 26.97
C ASN A 337 46.30 33.44 27.89
N GLU A 338 45.63 32.30 27.92
CA GLU A 338 46.00 30.92 27.63
C GLU A 338 44.69 30.09 27.54
N SER A 339 44.69 29.08 26.67
CA SER A 339 44.07 27.74 26.84
C SER A 339 42.57 27.64 27.26
N ALA A 340 41.68 26.92 26.57
CA ALA A 340 41.89 25.66 25.87
C ALA A 340 40.70 25.29 24.96
N LYS A 341 41.04 24.69 23.82
CA LYS A 341 40.33 23.61 23.09
C LYS A 341 38.84 23.78 22.77
N THR A 342 38.60 24.19 21.52
CA THR A 342 37.52 23.64 20.68
C THR A 342 37.97 23.52 19.21
N THR A 343 37.66 22.34 18.68
CA THR A 343 37.46 21.88 17.30
C THR A 343 37.24 22.93 16.21
N ASN A 344 37.88 22.75 15.05
CA ASN A 344 37.41 23.15 13.71
C ASN A 344 37.98 22.14 12.70
N VAL A 345 37.18 21.41 11.91
CA VAL A 345 36.52 21.84 10.66
C VAL A 345 37.53 22.43 9.67
N VAL A 346 37.83 21.70 8.60
CA VAL A 346 38.52 22.21 7.40
C VAL A 346 37.89 21.60 6.14
N LEU A 347 37.38 22.48 5.29
CA LEU A 347 37.24 22.44 3.83
C LEU A 347 37.53 23.89 3.36
N PRO A 348 37.78 24.19 2.07
CA PRO A 348 38.31 23.40 0.95
C PRO A 348 39.43 24.17 0.18
N SER A 349 40.11 23.52 -0.78
CA SER A 349 40.65 24.23 -1.97
C SER A 349 41.00 23.26 -3.10
N ALA A 350 40.48 23.55 -4.29
CA ALA A 350 40.76 22.89 -5.57
C ALA A 350 42.08 23.43 -6.21
N PRO A 351 42.46 23.04 -7.45
CA PRO A 351 43.64 22.20 -7.73
C PRO A 351 44.74 22.94 -8.53
N PRO A 352 45.88 22.27 -8.84
CA PRO A 352 46.69 22.66 -9.98
C PRO A 352 46.76 21.59 -11.08
N SER A 353 46.99 22.13 -12.27
CA SER A 353 47.15 21.59 -13.62
C SER A 353 48.50 20.91 -13.92
N PHE A 354 48.55 20.25 -15.09
CA PHE A 354 49.70 19.73 -15.89
C PHE A 354 50.20 18.34 -15.47
N ASP A 355 50.63 17.41 -16.35
CA ASP A 355 50.83 17.42 -17.80
C ASP A 355 50.95 15.99 -18.36
N GLU A 356 50.77 15.92 -19.67
CA GLU A 356 51.01 14.87 -20.65
C GLU A 356 52.41 14.18 -20.58
N LYS A 357 52.47 12.83 -20.67
CA LYS A 357 53.48 12.07 -21.47
C LYS A 357 53.29 10.54 -21.47
N SER A 358 53.09 10.00 -22.68
CA SER A 358 53.64 8.78 -23.27
C SER A 358 54.08 7.60 -22.37
N LYS A 359 53.45 6.43 -22.56
CA LYS A 359 54.03 5.30 -23.32
C LYS A 359 53.01 4.19 -23.54
#